data_AF-A0A1L9WKK3-F1
#
_entry.id   AF-A0A1L9WKK3-F1
#
_cell.length_a   1.000
_cell.length_b   1.000
_cell.length_c   1.000
_cell.angle_alpha   90.00
_cell.angle_beta   90.00
_cell.angle_gamma   90.00
#
_symmetry.space_group_name_H-M   'P 1'
#
loop_
_entity.id
_entity.type
_entity.pdbx_description
1 polymer ?
#
loop_
_entity_poly.entity_id
_entity_poly.type
_entity_poly.pdbx_seq_one_letter_code
_entity_poly.pdbx_strand_id
1 'polypeptide(L)'
;MSTTVPPAYEPHSSPPSYDFLVDKVCQLVGPDPTRQKSIDAAATLSDSENKILKDGGDFSDPIKNEHDNKVFTTGAAKGLASPECAEHLQPSQIRTKERQKASLENQIEQIRLARQELMDAGDDKLEAFRVNLNVLQSVWTSVAADTRIISRYLDDALDNTDIPEWMQWELENANSIYKQMAEYLTNYANETPS
;
A
#
# COMPACT_ATOMS: atom_id res chain seq x y z
N MET A 1 -29.27 -42.26 -51.16
CA MET A 1 -29.72 -41.73 -49.87
C MET A 1 -29.21 -42.67 -48.78
N SER A 2 -28.45 -42.12 -47.83
CA SER A 2 -27.93 -42.79 -46.64
C SER A 2 -29.06 -43.16 -45.67
N THR A 3 -28.90 -44.26 -44.93
CA THR A 3 -28.99 -44.31 -43.45
C THR A 3 -28.48 -45.65 -42.90
N THR A 4 -27.28 -45.57 -42.31
CA THR A 4 -26.75 -46.17 -41.06
C THR A 4 -27.79 -46.81 -40.11
N VAL A 5 -27.49 -47.91 -39.39
CA VAL A 5 -26.76 -48.09 -38.11
C VAL A 5 -26.69 -49.63 -37.81
N PRO A 6 -25.73 -50.23 -37.04
CA PRO A 6 -24.71 -49.66 -36.13
C PRO A 6 -23.23 -50.02 -36.45
N PRO A 7 -22.24 -49.34 -35.86
CA PRO A 7 -20.87 -49.84 -35.86
C PRO A 7 -20.76 -51.07 -34.96
N ALA A 8 -20.10 -52.10 -35.50
CA ALA A 8 -19.81 -53.35 -34.84
C ALA A 8 -18.86 -53.15 -33.64
N TYR A 9 -19.06 -53.98 -32.61
CA TYR A 9 -18.10 -54.22 -31.55
C TYR A 9 -16.78 -54.73 -32.14
N GLU A 10 -15.66 -54.03 -31.93
CA GLU A 10 -14.30 -54.54 -32.15
C GLU A 10 -13.77 -55.13 -30.82
N PRO A 11 -13.73 -56.47 -30.66
CA PRO A 11 -13.52 -57.16 -29.38
C PRO A 11 -12.05 -57.48 -29.05
N HIS A 12 -11.08 -56.61 -29.39
CA HIS A 12 -9.66 -56.99 -29.38
C HIS A 12 -8.72 -55.96 -28.75
N SER A 13 -8.95 -55.56 -27.49
CA SER A 13 -7.85 -55.42 -26.53
C SER A 13 -8.47 -55.16 -25.16
N SER A 14 -8.32 -56.09 -24.22
CA SER A 14 -8.51 -55.76 -22.81
C SER A 14 -7.57 -54.59 -22.48
N PRO A 15 -7.98 -53.63 -21.61
CA PRO A 15 -7.07 -52.58 -21.17
C PRO A 15 -5.75 -53.20 -20.65
N PRO A 16 -4.59 -52.60 -20.95
CA PRO A 16 -3.31 -53.14 -20.50
C PRO A 16 -3.31 -53.28 -18.97
N SER A 17 -2.72 -54.38 -18.48
CA SER A 17 -2.66 -54.62 -17.04
C SER A 17 -1.71 -53.63 -16.37
N TYR A 18 -1.96 -53.33 -15.09
CA TYR A 18 -1.11 -52.48 -14.27
C TYR A 18 0.36 -52.96 -14.29
N ASP A 19 0.59 -54.26 -14.08
CA ASP A 19 1.94 -54.85 -14.05
C ASP A 19 2.68 -54.67 -15.39
N PHE A 20 1.98 -54.78 -16.53
CA PHE A 20 2.57 -54.55 -17.84
C PHE A 20 3.03 -53.10 -18.03
N LEU A 21 2.25 -52.14 -17.50
CA LEU A 21 2.61 -50.72 -17.56
C LEU A 21 3.77 -50.39 -16.62
N VAL A 22 3.86 -51.05 -15.46
CA VAL A 22 5.00 -50.94 -14.55
C VAL A 22 6.28 -51.42 -15.23
N ASP A 23 6.26 -52.59 -15.87
CA ASP A 23 7.42 -53.13 -16.59
C ASP A 23 7.85 -52.21 -17.75
N LYS A 24 6.88 -51.66 -18.48
CA LYS A 24 7.13 -50.68 -19.54
C LYS A 24 7.81 -49.41 -19.00
N VAL A 25 7.33 -48.87 -17.88
CA VAL A 25 7.95 -47.71 -17.22
C VAL A 25 9.35 -48.04 -16.72
N CYS A 26 9.55 -49.21 -16.11
CA CYS A 26 10.87 -49.68 -15.65
C CYS A 26 11.88 -49.79 -16.80
N GLN A 27 11.45 -50.28 -17.97
CA GLN A 27 12.30 -50.31 -19.17
C GLN A 27 12.64 -48.91 -19.70
N LEU A 28 11.67 -47.99 -19.70
CA LEU A 28 11.87 -46.61 -20.18
C LEU A 28 12.80 -45.80 -19.26
N VAL A 29 12.68 -45.99 -17.96
CA VAL A 29 13.52 -45.30 -16.96
C VAL A 29 14.92 -45.93 -16.86
N GLY A 30 15.01 -47.25 -17.06
CA GLY A 30 16.26 -48.00 -17.05
C GLY A 30 16.87 -48.21 -15.65
N PRO A 31 18.03 -48.89 -15.57
CA PRO A 31 18.65 -49.29 -14.29
C PRO A 31 19.23 -48.13 -13.47
N ASP A 32 19.37 -46.95 -14.07
CA ASP A 32 19.84 -45.73 -13.42
C ASP A 32 18.75 -44.64 -13.51
N PRO A 33 17.75 -44.70 -12.62
CA PRO A 33 16.61 -43.78 -12.65
C PRO A 33 17.05 -42.36 -12.28
N THR A 34 16.78 -41.41 -13.19
CA THR A 34 16.93 -39.98 -12.91
C THR A 34 15.58 -39.29 -13.03
N ARG A 35 15.41 -38.14 -12.35
CA ARG A 35 14.18 -37.34 -12.42
C ARG A 35 13.77 -37.07 -13.87
N GLN A 36 14.71 -36.70 -14.73
CA GLN A 36 14.42 -36.38 -16.13
C GLN A 36 13.94 -37.61 -16.91
N LYS A 37 14.57 -38.77 -16.73
CA LYS A 37 14.14 -40.03 -17.37
C LYS A 37 12.73 -40.43 -16.95
N SER A 38 12.34 -40.21 -15.70
CA SER A 38 10.97 -40.45 -15.24
C SER A 38 9.95 -39.50 -15.87
N ILE A 39 10.32 -38.22 -16.08
CA ILE A 39 9.46 -37.23 -16.76
C ILE A 39 9.29 -37.61 -18.24
N ASP A 40 10.37 -38.00 -18.91
CA ASP A 40 10.37 -38.39 -20.32
C ASP A 40 9.59 -39.71 -20.54
N ALA A 41 9.72 -40.65 -19.60
CA ALA A 41 8.92 -41.89 -19.59
C ALA A 41 7.42 -41.61 -19.36
N ALA A 42 7.07 -40.65 -18.51
CA ALA A 42 5.68 -40.26 -18.30
C ALA A 42 5.07 -39.56 -19.52
N ALA A 43 5.87 -38.78 -20.25
CA ALA A 43 5.46 -38.10 -21.48
C ALA A 43 5.25 -39.04 -22.67
N THR A 44 5.79 -40.26 -22.61
CA THR A 44 5.63 -41.29 -23.66
C THR A 44 4.42 -42.21 -23.42
N LEU A 45 3.74 -42.08 -22.27
CA LEU A 45 2.52 -42.81 -21.94
C LEU A 45 1.27 -42.02 -22.37
N SER A 46 0.23 -42.74 -22.77
CA SER A 46 -1.10 -42.16 -23.03
C SER A 46 -1.84 -41.82 -21.73
N ASP A 47 -2.82 -40.90 -21.81
CA ASP A 47 -3.65 -40.50 -20.66
C ASP A 47 -4.37 -41.69 -19.99
N SER A 48 -4.78 -42.69 -20.78
CA SER A 48 -5.39 -43.93 -20.27
C SER A 48 -4.40 -44.81 -19.50
N GLU A 49 -3.15 -44.93 -19.97
CA GLU A 49 -2.10 -45.69 -19.28
C GLU A 49 -1.68 -45.00 -17.97
N ASN A 50 -1.54 -43.67 -18.02
CA ASN A 50 -1.26 -42.86 -16.83
C ASN A 50 -2.38 -42.97 -15.80
N LYS A 51 -3.64 -43.04 -16.24
CA LYS A 51 -4.78 -43.25 -15.34
C LYS A 51 -4.74 -44.62 -14.67
N ILE A 52 -4.45 -45.70 -15.41
CA ILE A 52 -4.33 -47.05 -14.86
C ILE A 52 -3.19 -47.13 -13.83
N LEU A 53 -2.04 -46.51 -14.10
CA LEU A 53 -0.92 -46.44 -13.16
C LEU A 53 -1.25 -45.64 -11.90
N LYS A 54 -2.00 -44.55 -12.05
CA LYS A 54 -2.42 -43.69 -10.94
C LYS A 54 -3.48 -44.35 -10.06
N ASP A 55 -4.41 -45.11 -10.65
CA ASP A 55 -5.51 -45.76 -9.94
C ASP A 55 -5.09 -47.13 -9.35
N GLY A 56 -4.08 -47.79 -9.93
CA GLY A 56 -3.59 -49.10 -9.50
C GLY A 56 -2.43 -49.09 -8.50
N GLY A 57 -1.78 -47.94 -8.29
CA GLY A 57 -0.66 -47.81 -7.36
C GLY A 57 -1.09 -47.63 -5.90
N ASP A 58 -0.40 -48.31 -4.99
CA ASP A 58 -0.49 -48.04 -3.55
C ASP A 58 0.40 -46.84 -3.18
N PHE A 59 -0.22 -45.65 -3.10
CA PHE A 59 0.43 -44.39 -2.74
C PHE A 59 0.13 -43.96 -1.29
N SER A 60 -0.46 -44.83 -0.46
CA SER A 60 -0.97 -44.39 0.86
C SER A 60 0.15 -43.97 1.81
N ASP A 61 1.34 -44.56 1.68
CA ASP A 61 2.54 -44.12 2.39
C ASP A 61 3.81 -44.38 1.57
N PRO A 62 4.50 -43.34 1.06
CA PRO A 62 5.74 -43.48 0.31
C PRO A 62 6.96 -43.78 1.19
N ILE A 63 6.84 -43.65 2.52
CA ILE A 63 7.89 -43.95 3.49
C ILE A 63 7.36 -45.04 4.44
N LYS A 64 7.66 -46.30 4.12
CA LYS A 64 7.11 -47.44 4.86
C LYS A 64 8.05 -47.95 5.95
N ASN A 65 9.34 -47.63 5.85
CA ASN A 65 10.36 -48.12 6.75
C ASN A 65 11.52 -47.12 6.93
N GLU A 66 12.44 -47.45 7.86
CA GLU A 66 13.64 -46.65 8.18
C GLU A 66 14.54 -46.41 6.96
N HIS A 67 14.63 -47.39 6.05
CA HIS A 67 15.44 -47.27 4.85
C HIS A 67 14.85 -46.23 3.88
N ASP A 68 13.53 -46.28 3.64
CA ASP A 68 12.82 -45.31 2.80
C ASP A 68 12.97 -43.89 3.37
N ASN A 69 12.87 -43.75 4.69
CA ASN A 69 13.03 -42.47 5.38
C ASN A 69 14.46 -41.91 5.17
N LYS A 70 15.47 -42.77 5.27
CA LYS A 70 16.87 -42.39 5.01
C LYS A 70 17.11 -41.98 3.56
N VAL A 71 16.52 -42.70 2.61
CA VAL A 71 16.64 -42.38 1.17
C VAL A 71 15.94 -41.05 0.86
N PHE A 72 14.74 -40.83 1.40
CA PHE A 72 13.99 -39.60 1.26
C PHE A 72 14.75 -38.40 1.85
N THR A 73 15.18 -38.49 3.11
CA THR A 73 15.91 -37.40 3.78
C THR A 73 17.22 -37.06 3.08
N THR A 74 17.97 -38.08 2.61
CA THR A 74 19.19 -37.88 1.82
C THR A 74 18.90 -37.23 0.47
N GLY A 75 17.85 -37.67 -0.22
CA GLY A 75 17.40 -37.10 -1.50
C GLY A 75 16.94 -35.66 -1.37
N ALA A 76 16.15 -35.34 -0.34
CA ALA A 76 15.71 -34.01 -0.01
C ALA A 76 16.89 -33.08 0.32
N ALA A 77 17.83 -33.54 1.15
CA ALA A 77 19.04 -32.79 1.48
C ALA A 77 19.89 -32.50 0.24
N LYS A 78 20.09 -33.49 -0.65
CA LYS A 78 20.80 -33.31 -1.93
C LYS A 78 20.08 -32.35 -2.87
N GLY A 79 18.75 -32.44 -2.94
CA GLY A 79 17.94 -31.52 -3.74
C GLY A 79 18.04 -30.08 -3.25
N LEU A 80 17.96 -29.87 -1.93
CA LEU A 80 18.10 -28.55 -1.31
C LEU A 80 19.52 -27.98 -1.44
N ALA A 81 20.54 -28.83 -1.40
CA ALA A 81 21.94 -28.44 -1.60
C ALA A 81 22.36 -28.36 -3.07
N SER A 82 21.45 -28.66 -4.01
CA SER A 82 21.76 -28.62 -5.43
C SER A 82 21.98 -27.17 -5.92
N PRO A 83 22.83 -26.98 -6.94
CA PRO A 83 23.02 -25.67 -7.57
C PRO A 83 21.72 -25.07 -8.10
N GLU A 84 20.83 -25.90 -8.66
CA GLU A 84 19.54 -25.52 -9.21
C GLU A 84 18.61 -24.90 -8.14
N CYS A 85 18.56 -25.51 -6.95
CA CYS A 85 17.83 -24.93 -5.81
C CYS A 85 18.42 -23.60 -5.36
N ALA A 86 19.76 -23.50 -5.28
CA ALA A 86 20.45 -22.27 -4.94
C ALA A 86 20.22 -21.16 -5.98
N GLU A 87 20.23 -21.50 -7.27
CA GLU A 87 19.94 -20.61 -8.40
C GLU A 87 18.50 -20.11 -8.38
N HIS A 88 17.53 -20.85 -7.84
CA HIS A 88 16.16 -20.37 -7.66
C HIS A 88 15.96 -19.55 -6.39
N LEU A 89 16.69 -19.88 -5.32
CA LEU A 89 16.67 -19.16 -4.04
C LEU A 89 17.24 -17.75 -4.19
N GLN A 90 18.36 -17.56 -4.90
CA GLN A 90 19.02 -16.26 -5.03
C GLN A 90 18.11 -15.18 -5.68
N PRO A 91 17.51 -15.40 -6.86
CA PRO A 91 16.54 -14.49 -7.47
C PRO A 91 15.31 -14.26 -6.59
N SER A 92 14.87 -15.26 -5.83
CA SER A 92 13.71 -15.09 -4.93
C SER A 92 14.02 -14.11 -3.79
N GLN A 93 15.23 -14.17 -3.24
CA GLN A 93 15.70 -13.24 -2.22
C GLN A 93 15.92 -11.84 -2.80
N ILE A 94 16.49 -11.75 -4.00
CA ILE A 94 16.67 -10.47 -4.72
C ILE A 94 15.32 -9.82 -4.97
N ARG A 95 14.35 -10.53 -5.55
CA ARG A 95 12.99 -10.02 -5.78
C ARG A 95 12.32 -9.54 -4.49
N THR A 96 12.52 -10.26 -3.39
CA THR A 96 11.97 -9.86 -2.08
C THR A 96 12.60 -8.55 -1.61
N LYS A 97 13.93 -8.42 -1.72
CA LYS A 97 14.66 -7.19 -1.36
C LYS A 97 14.29 -6.02 -2.27
N GLU A 98 14.11 -6.25 -3.57
CA GLU A 98 13.66 -5.22 -4.51
C GLU A 98 12.27 -4.69 -4.16
N ARG A 99 11.33 -5.58 -3.79
CA ARG A 99 10.00 -5.16 -3.31
C ARG A 99 10.08 -4.34 -2.02
N GLN A 100 10.94 -4.74 -1.07
CA GLN A 100 11.16 -3.98 0.15
C GLN A 100 11.74 -2.60 -0.15
N LYS A 101 12.73 -2.51 -1.04
CA LYS A 101 13.30 -1.25 -1.49
C LYS A 101 12.24 -0.34 -2.12
N ALA A 102 11.44 -0.86 -3.06
CA ALA A 102 10.38 -0.08 -3.69
C ALA A 102 9.32 0.40 -2.67
N SER A 103 8.97 -0.44 -1.69
CA SER A 103 8.06 -0.05 -0.62
C SER A 103 8.64 1.05 0.27
N LEU A 104 9.93 0.98 0.60
CA LEU A 104 10.60 2.01 1.41
C LEU A 104 10.74 3.32 0.64
N GLU A 105 11.08 3.27 -0.64
CA GLU A 105 11.15 4.45 -1.52
C GLU A 105 9.77 5.13 -1.63
N ASN A 106 8.69 4.34 -1.72
CA ASN A 106 7.34 4.89 -1.69
C ASN A 106 7.03 5.59 -0.35
N GLN A 107 7.37 4.97 0.79
CA GLN A 107 7.19 5.59 2.11
C GLN A 107 7.99 6.88 2.27
N ILE A 108 9.23 6.92 1.77
CA ILE A 108 10.05 8.13 1.76
C ILE A 108 9.35 9.24 0.97
N GLU A 109 8.79 8.94 -0.20
CA GLU A 109 8.08 9.94 -0.99
C GLU A 109 6.80 10.41 -0.30
N GLN A 110 6.03 9.51 0.31
CA GLN A 110 4.86 9.88 1.10
C GLN A 110 5.23 10.82 2.26
N ILE A 111 6.31 10.53 2.97
CA ILE A 111 6.81 11.40 4.04
C ILE A 111 7.27 12.75 3.48
N ARG A 112 7.88 12.78 2.29
CA ARG A 112 8.31 14.01 1.63
C ARG A 112 7.12 14.89 1.25
N LEU A 113 6.07 14.30 0.67
CA LEU A 113 4.84 14.98 0.31
C LEU A 113 4.12 15.51 1.55
N ALA A 114 3.91 14.66 2.56
CA ALA A 114 3.29 15.08 3.82
C ALA A 114 4.06 16.22 4.50
N ARG A 115 5.40 16.22 4.43
CA ARG A 115 6.21 17.33 4.95
C ARG A 115 6.00 18.61 4.14
N GLN A 116 5.93 18.52 2.81
CA GLN A 116 5.68 19.68 1.97
C GLN A 116 4.31 20.29 2.28
N GLU A 117 3.27 19.47 2.36
CA GLU A 117 1.91 19.92 2.71
C GLU A 117 1.87 20.56 4.10
N LEU A 118 2.60 20.02 5.09
CA LEU A 118 2.73 20.62 6.41
C LEU A 118 3.50 21.96 6.40
N MET A 119 4.51 22.10 5.55
CA MET A 119 5.24 23.36 5.38
C MET A 119 4.35 24.42 4.75
N ASP A 120 3.65 24.08 3.67
CA ASP A 120 2.74 24.98 2.98
C ASP A 120 1.60 25.43 3.93
N ALA A 121 0.97 24.49 4.64
CA ALA A 121 -0.04 24.80 5.65
C ALA A 121 0.50 25.61 6.83
N GLY A 122 1.78 25.41 7.19
CA GLY A 122 2.47 26.19 8.20
C GLY A 122 2.71 27.64 7.75
N ASP A 123 3.18 27.82 6.53
CA ASP A 123 3.43 29.13 5.92
C ASP A 123 2.12 29.91 5.77
N ASP A 124 1.05 29.28 5.31
CA ASP A 124 -0.28 29.90 5.21
C ASP A 124 -0.80 30.37 6.58
N LYS A 125 -0.64 29.54 7.63
CA LYS A 125 -1.06 29.88 9.00
C LYS A 125 -0.21 31.00 9.61
N LEU A 126 1.10 30.99 9.36
CA LEU A 126 2.00 32.06 9.81
C LEU A 126 1.69 33.37 9.09
N GLU A 127 1.37 33.32 7.80
CA GLU A 127 0.96 34.47 7.02
C GLU A 127 -0.34 35.07 7.55
N ALA A 128 -1.36 34.23 7.77
CA ALA A 128 -2.61 34.66 8.42
C ALA A 128 -2.33 35.29 9.79
N PHE A 129 -1.54 34.63 10.65
CA PHE A 129 -1.16 35.18 11.94
C PHE A 129 -0.47 36.56 11.84
N ARG A 130 0.43 36.73 10.86
CA ARG A 130 1.11 38.01 10.59
C ARG A 130 0.13 39.10 10.19
N VAL A 131 -0.79 38.80 9.27
CA VAL A 131 -1.83 39.75 8.85
C VAL A 131 -2.69 40.16 10.05
N ASN A 132 -3.04 39.21 10.91
CA ASN A 132 -3.87 39.47 12.09
C ASN A 132 -3.16 40.38 13.10
N LEU A 133 -1.87 40.16 13.34
CA LEU A 133 -1.07 41.03 14.18
C LEU A 133 -0.99 42.46 13.62
N ASN A 134 -0.89 42.62 12.30
CA ASN A 134 -0.88 43.95 11.69
C ASN A 134 -2.22 44.68 11.88
N VAL A 135 -3.35 43.98 11.75
CA VAL A 135 -4.69 44.56 12.02
C VAL A 135 -4.77 45.01 13.48
N LEU A 136 -4.38 44.15 14.43
CA LEU A 136 -4.41 44.49 15.85
C LEU A 136 -3.48 45.67 16.19
N GLN A 137 -2.29 45.72 15.60
CA GLN A 137 -1.36 46.83 15.78
C GLN A 137 -1.94 48.15 15.24
N SER A 138 -2.58 48.11 14.08
CA SER A 138 -3.22 49.28 13.47
C SER A 138 -4.30 49.86 14.39
N VAL A 139 -5.17 48.99 14.93
CA VAL A 139 -6.21 49.38 15.88
C VAL A 139 -5.59 50.01 17.13
N TRP A 140 -4.63 49.34 17.78
CA TRP A 140 -4.01 49.88 19.00
C TRP A 140 -3.38 51.25 18.78
N THR A 141 -2.81 51.47 17.59
CA THR A 141 -2.24 52.76 17.22
C THR A 141 -3.32 53.83 17.11
N SER A 142 -4.46 53.52 16.51
CA SER A 142 -5.62 54.43 16.45
C SER A 142 -6.12 54.77 17.84
N VAL A 143 -6.38 53.77 18.69
CA VAL A 143 -6.89 53.98 20.06
C VAL A 143 -5.93 54.83 20.89
N ALA A 144 -4.61 54.60 20.76
CA ALA A 144 -3.62 55.41 21.44
C ALA A 144 -3.58 56.85 20.92
N ALA A 145 -3.88 57.09 19.64
CA ALA A 145 -4.02 58.43 19.08
C ALA A 145 -5.29 59.11 19.64
N ASP A 146 -6.44 58.46 19.56
CA ASP A 146 -7.74 58.98 20.01
C ASP A 146 -7.70 59.29 21.51
N THR A 147 -7.15 58.39 22.31
CA THR A 147 -7.00 58.58 23.76
C THR A 147 -6.17 59.81 24.09
N ARG A 148 -5.09 60.07 23.33
CA ARG A 148 -4.27 61.29 23.53
C ARG A 148 -5.03 62.54 23.15
N ILE A 149 -5.82 62.49 22.07
CA ILE A 149 -6.64 63.61 21.62
C ILE A 149 -7.72 63.92 22.67
N ILE A 150 -8.43 62.91 23.14
CA ILE A 150 -9.45 63.04 24.19
C ILE A 150 -8.82 63.54 25.50
N SER A 151 -7.68 63.00 25.91
CA SER A 151 -6.98 63.43 27.13
C SER A 151 -6.61 64.92 27.07
N ARG A 152 -6.00 65.37 25.96
CA ARG A 152 -5.67 66.80 25.80
C ARG A 152 -6.91 67.67 25.83
N TYR A 153 -7.98 67.24 25.18
CA TYR A 153 -9.22 67.98 25.18
C TYR A 153 -9.84 68.04 26.58
N LEU A 154 -9.87 66.95 27.35
CA LEU A 154 -10.39 66.98 28.73
C LEU A 154 -9.56 67.88 29.64
N ASP A 155 -8.24 67.92 29.44
CA ASP A 155 -7.36 68.86 30.13
C ASP A 155 -7.69 70.33 29.76
N ASP A 156 -8.01 70.61 28.50
CA ASP A 156 -8.37 71.96 28.00
C ASP A 156 -9.84 72.36 28.29
N ALA A 157 -10.77 71.39 28.32
CA ALA A 157 -12.22 71.60 28.48
C ALA A 157 -12.66 71.73 29.95
N LEU A 158 -11.79 71.41 30.90
CA LEU A 158 -11.93 71.88 32.29
C LEU A 158 -12.09 73.41 32.36
N ASP A 159 -11.73 74.15 31.29
CA ASP A 159 -11.93 75.60 31.18
C ASP A 159 -13.17 76.03 30.35
N ASN A 160 -13.86 75.19 29.55
CA ASN A 160 -15.07 75.58 28.75
C ASN A 160 -15.97 74.39 28.31
N THR A 161 -17.30 74.59 28.28
CA THR A 161 -18.34 73.53 28.41
C THR A 161 -19.00 72.97 27.12
N ASP A 162 -18.40 73.06 25.92
CA ASP A 162 -19.02 72.52 24.68
C ASP A 162 -18.10 71.54 23.91
N ILE A 163 -18.62 70.35 23.56
CA ILE A 163 -17.91 69.30 22.80
C ILE A 163 -17.91 69.64 21.29
N PRO A 164 -16.74 69.77 20.63
CA PRO A 164 -16.65 70.08 19.20
C PRO A 164 -17.00 68.91 18.27
N GLU A 165 -17.47 69.24 17.07
CA GLU A 165 -17.91 68.30 16.02
C GLU A 165 -16.83 67.27 15.60
N TRP A 166 -15.55 67.67 15.60
CA TRP A 166 -14.45 66.74 15.28
C TRP A 166 -14.26 65.63 16.34
N MET A 167 -14.58 65.90 17.61
CA MET A 167 -14.54 64.90 18.67
C MET A 167 -15.68 63.90 18.52
N GLN A 168 -16.84 64.37 18.09
CA GLN A 168 -17.95 63.49 17.77
C GLN A 168 -17.60 62.55 16.60
N TRP A 169 -16.94 63.09 15.56
CA TRP A 169 -16.43 62.29 14.44
C TRP A 169 -15.41 61.24 14.89
N GLU A 170 -14.47 61.58 15.79
CA GLU A 170 -13.47 60.63 16.28
C GLU A 170 -14.09 59.53 17.15
N LEU A 171 -15.09 59.87 17.99
CA LEU A 171 -15.83 58.89 18.77
C LEU A 171 -16.63 57.93 17.86
N GLU A 172 -17.22 58.44 16.79
CA GLU A 172 -17.91 57.63 15.78
C GLU A 172 -16.94 56.75 14.98
N ASN A 173 -15.77 57.29 14.63
CA ASN A 173 -14.70 56.58 13.93
C ASN A 173 -14.12 55.44 14.79
N ALA A 174 -13.78 55.72 16.06
CA ALA A 174 -13.36 54.71 17.02
C ALA A 174 -14.40 53.59 17.14
N ASN A 175 -15.68 53.93 17.30
CA ASN A 175 -16.78 52.95 17.32
C ASN A 175 -16.84 52.09 16.04
N SER A 176 -16.62 52.69 14.87
CA SER A 176 -16.53 51.98 13.59
C SER A 176 -15.38 50.98 13.57
N ILE A 177 -14.20 51.37 14.05
CA ILE A 177 -13.01 50.50 14.12
C ILE A 177 -13.26 49.32 15.08
N TYR A 178 -13.92 49.55 16.22
CA TYR A 178 -14.30 48.46 17.13
C TYR A 178 -15.29 47.49 16.50
N LYS A 179 -16.25 47.98 15.71
CA LYS A 179 -17.16 47.12 14.95
C LYS A 179 -16.40 46.26 13.94
N GLN A 180 -15.44 46.84 13.23
CA GLN A 180 -14.59 46.09 12.29
C GLN A 180 -13.77 45.00 13.00
N MET A 181 -13.22 45.28 14.18
CA MET A 181 -12.55 44.24 14.99
C MET A 181 -13.49 43.15 15.48
N ALA A 182 -14.68 43.51 15.96
CA ALA A 182 -15.66 42.55 16.43
C ALA A 182 -16.13 41.64 15.29
N GLU A 183 -16.36 42.22 14.10
CA GLU A 183 -16.67 41.48 12.88
C GLU A 183 -15.52 40.56 12.47
N TYR A 184 -14.29 41.08 12.46
CA TYR A 184 -13.10 40.30 12.15
C TYR A 184 -12.88 39.10 13.09
N LEU A 185 -12.94 39.31 14.41
CA LEU A 185 -12.81 38.25 15.42
C LEU A 185 -13.96 37.24 15.36
N THR A 186 -15.16 37.70 15.04
CA THR A 186 -16.33 36.82 14.84
C THR A 186 -16.13 35.94 13.62
N ASN A 187 -15.67 36.49 12.50
CA ASN A 187 -15.37 35.73 11.29
C ASN A 187 -14.24 34.72 11.54
N TYR A 188 -13.16 35.13 12.21
CA TYR A 188 -12.07 34.24 12.58
C TYR A 188 -12.50 33.08 13.50
N ALA A 189 -13.37 33.35 14.49
CA ALA A 189 -13.88 32.31 15.39
C ALA A 189 -14.85 31.34 14.70
N ASN A 190 -15.53 31.79 13.65
CA ASN A 190 -16.50 31.00 12.89
C ASN A 190 -15.86 30.19 11.75
N GLU A 191 -14.69 30.59 11.27
CA GLU A 191 -13.88 29.80 10.33
C GLU A 191 -13.12 28.70 11.09
N THR A 192 -13.79 27.57 11.34
CA THR A 192 -13.10 26.32 11.72
C THR A 192 -12.18 25.86 10.58
N PRO A 193 -10.90 25.55 10.84
CA PRO A 193 -10.03 24.98 9.82
C PRO A 193 -10.51 23.56 9.50
N SER A 194 -10.91 23.35 8.24
CA SER A 194 -11.03 22.00 7.67
C SER A 194 -9.66 21.38 7.44
#